data_AF-A0A965PQ81-F1
#
_entry.id   AF-A0A965PQ81-F1
#
_cell.length_a   1.000
_cell.length_b   1.000
_cell.length_c   1.000
_cell.angle_alpha   90.00
_cell.angle_beta   90.00
_cell.angle_gamma   90.00
#
_symmetry.space_group_name_H-M   'P 1'
#
loop_
_entity.id
_entity.type
_entity.pdbx_description
1 polymer ?
#
loop_
_entity_poly.entity_id
_entity_poly.type
_entity_poly.pdbx_seq_one_letter_code
_entity_poly.pdbx_strand_id
1 'polypeptide(L)'
;MKGGRDRLGLAWAYIELLITENSRLHQTIAKVDRLCGDILSDCSKEVYEANMVNLTDDLEDLGKFLEVHQFKIKLLSEELRGE
;
A
#
# COMPACT_ATOMS: atom_id res chain seq x y z
N MET A 1 -32.34 17.89 2.32
CA MET A 1 -31.67 16.68 1.77
C MET A 1 -30.37 17.10 1.07
N LYS A 2 -29.23 17.14 1.77
CA LYS A 2 -27.91 17.43 1.17
C LYS A 2 -26.79 16.45 1.57
N GLY A 3 -26.94 15.65 2.64
CA GLY A 3 -25.88 14.78 3.15
C GLY A 3 -25.69 13.42 2.45
N GLY A 4 -26.62 12.97 1.60
CA GLY A 4 -26.55 11.62 0.99
C GLY A 4 -25.59 11.50 -0.21
N ARG A 5 -25.34 12.59 -0.94
CA ARG A 5 -24.44 12.60 -2.10
C ARG A 5 -22.96 12.68 -1.71
N ASP A 6 -22.67 13.28 -0.57
CA ASP A 6 -21.30 13.50 -0.09
C ASP A 6 -20.71 12.22 0.53
N ARG A 7 -21.50 11.51 1.34
CA ARG A 7 -21.12 10.21 1.93
C ARG A 7 -20.83 9.13 0.89
N LEU A 8 -21.60 9.09 -0.20
CA LEU A 8 -21.36 8.13 -1.27
C LEU A 8 -20.07 8.43 -2.05
N GLY A 9 -19.77 9.72 -2.28
CA GLY A 9 -18.52 10.15 -2.90
C GLY A 9 -17.30 9.83 -2.04
N LEU A 10 -17.41 10.06 -0.72
CA LEU A 10 -16.38 9.69 0.25
C LEU A 10 -16.16 8.18 0.29
N ALA A 11 -17.23 7.38 0.35
CA ALA A 11 -17.13 5.92 0.32
C ALA A 11 -16.43 5.41 -0.94
N TRP A 12 -16.70 6.01 -2.11
CA TRP A 12 -16.02 5.67 -3.36
C TRP A 12 -14.53 6.00 -3.33
N ALA A 13 -14.16 7.21 -2.89
CA ALA A 13 -12.77 7.61 -2.76
C ALA A 13 -11.99 6.68 -1.79
N TYR A 14 -12.66 6.19 -0.75
CA TYR A 14 -12.08 5.23 0.18
C TYR A 14 -11.85 3.85 -0.44
N ILE A 15 -12.82 3.35 -1.21
CA ILE A 15 -12.69 2.09 -1.94
C ILE A 15 -11.53 2.17 -2.94
N GLU A 16 -11.42 3.27 -3.71
CA GLU A 16 -10.31 3.48 -4.64
C GLU A 16 -8.95 3.50 -3.94
N LEU A 17 -8.88 4.13 -2.77
CA LEU A 17 -7.67 4.17 -1.95
C LEU A 17 -7.27 2.76 -1.49
N LEU A 18 -8.23 2.00 -0.95
CA LEU A 18 -7.99 0.63 -0.48
C LEU A 18 -7.58 -0.32 -1.61
N ILE A 19 -8.20 -0.19 -2.79
CA ILE A 19 -7.80 -0.95 -3.98
C ILE A 19 -6.35 -0.63 -4.36
N THR A 20 -5.99 0.65 -4.34
CA THR A 20 -4.63 1.10 -4.64
C THR A 20 -3.62 0.54 -3.64
N GLU A 21 -3.93 0.60 -2.35
CA GLU A 21 -3.08 0.06 -1.28
C GLU A 21 -2.91 -1.46 -1.41
N ASN A 22 -4.01 -2.17 -1.63
CA ASN A 22 -4.00 -3.62 -1.81
C ASN A 22 -3.14 -4.05 -3.02
N SER A 23 -3.24 -3.32 -4.13
CA SER A 23 -2.40 -3.58 -5.32
C SER A 23 -0.91 -3.40 -5.02
N ARG A 24 -0.54 -2.35 -4.29
CA ARG A 24 0.87 -2.10 -3.92
C ARG A 24 1.40 -3.14 -2.93
N LEU A 25 0.60 -3.53 -1.95
CA LEU A 25 0.94 -4.63 -1.04
C LEU A 25 1.23 -5.93 -1.79
N HIS A 26 0.42 -6.26 -2.80
CA HIS A 26 0.68 -7.43 -3.65
C HIS A 26 2.01 -7.33 -4.42
N GLN A 27 2.40 -6.14 -4.88
CA GLN A 27 3.71 -5.93 -5.53
C GLN A 27 4.86 -6.13 -4.55
N THR A 28 4.76 -5.57 -3.33
CA THR A 28 5.78 -5.75 -2.29
C THR A 28 5.91 -7.23 -1.89
N ILE A 29 4.79 -7.95 -1.73
CA ILE A 29 4.80 -9.40 -1.44
C ILE A 29 5.53 -10.18 -2.54
N ALA A 30 5.28 -9.86 -3.82
CA ALA A 30 5.97 -10.51 -4.93
C ALA A 30 7.48 -10.25 -4.93
N LYS A 31 7.93 -9.06 -4.51
CA LYS A 31 9.36 -8.73 -4.34
C LYS A 31 9.98 -9.51 -3.19
N VAL A 32 9.28 -9.66 -2.07
CA VAL A 32 9.73 -10.49 -0.94
C VAL A 32 9.86 -11.95 -1.37
N ASP A 33 8.86 -12.49 -2.07
CA ASP A 33 8.88 -13.86 -2.58
C ASP A 33 10.08 -14.12 -3.50
N ARG A 34 10.37 -13.19 -4.41
CA ARG A 34 11.58 -13.24 -5.26
C ARG A 34 12.86 -13.27 -4.42
N LEU A 35 13.00 -12.37 -3.46
CA LEU A 35 14.19 -12.32 -2.59
C LEU A 35 14.37 -13.64 -1.81
N CYS A 36 13.28 -14.22 -1.30
CA CYS A 36 13.33 -15.53 -0.65
C CYS A 36 13.77 -16.63 -1.62
N GLY A 37 13.28 -16.62 -2.86
CA GLY A 37 13.72 -17.53 -3.92
C GLY A 37 15.21 -17.39 -4.25
N ASP A 38 15.73 -16.16 -4.26
CA ASP A 38 17.14 -15.86 -4.52
C ASP A 38 18.04 -16.41 -3.39
N ILE A 39 17.64 -16.23 -2.12
CA ILE A 39 18.33 -16.82 -0.96
C ILE A 39 18.34 -18.36 -1.04
N LEU A 40 17.19 -18.96 -1.36
CA LEU A 40 17.07 -20.42 -1.44
C LEU A 40 17.82 -21.03 -2.64
N SER A 41 18.08 -20.24 -3.67
CA SER A 41 18.80 -20.67 -4.88
C SER A 41 20.31 -20.38 -4.85
N ASP A 42 20.83 -19.88 -3.72
CA ASP A 42 22.24 -19.54 -3.54
C ASP A 42 22.74 -18.56 -4.63
N CYS A 43 21.92 -17.54 -4.90
CA CYS A 43 22.16 -16.55 -5.94
C CYS A 43 23.46 -15.75 -5.72
N SER A 44 23.98 -15.11 -6.78
CA SER A 44 25.16 -14.25 -6.64
C SER A 44 24.88 -13.06 -5.72
N LYS A 45 25.93 -12.58 -5.06
CA LYS A 45 25.84 -11.43 -4.15
C LYS A 45 25.23 -10.20 -4.84
N GLU A 46 25.57 -9.96 -6.09
CA GLU A 46 25.05 -8.83 -6.88
C GLU A 46 23.53 -8.94 -7.11
N VAL A 47 23.02 -10.15 -7.36
CA VAL A 47 21.58 -10.40 -7.53
C VAL A 47 20.83 -10.18 -6.22
N TYR A 48 21.38 -10.68 -5.12
CA TYR A 48 20.81 -10.47 -3.79
C TYR A 48 20.75 -8.97 -3.44
N GLU A 49 21.85 -8.24 -3.60
CA GLU A 49 21.92 -6.80 -3.29
C GLU A 49 20.95 -5.99 -4.16
N ALA A 50 20.86 -6.29 -5.46
CA ALA A 50 19.92 -5.61 -6.35
C ALA A 50 18.45 -5.83 -5.94
N ASN A 51 18.09 -7.05 -5.53
CA ASN A 51 16.73 -7.34 -5.06
C ASN A 51 16.43 -6.70 -3.70
N MET A 52 17.42 -6.66 -2.79
CA MET A 52 17.30 -5.97 -1.51
C MET A 52 17.06 -4.47 -1.67
N VAL A 53 17.80 -3.80 -2.57
CA VAL A 53 17.60 -2.38 -2.87
C VAL A 53 16.20 -2.15 -3.44
N ASN A 54 15.80 -2.92 -4.45
CA ASN A 54 14.48 -2.80 -5.07
C ASN A 54 13.31 -3.05 -4.09
N LEU A 55 13.49 -3.93 -3.10
CA LEU A 55 12.50 -4.15 -2.05
C LEU A 55 12.49 -3.01 -1.03
N THR A 56 13.65 -2.48 -0.68
CA THR A 56 13.78 -1.35 0.26
C THR A 56 13.11 -0.10 -0.29
N ASP A 57 13.35 0.22 -1.57
CA ASP A 57 12.73 1.37 -2.24
C ASP A 57 11.21 1.25 -2.29
N ASP A 58 10.70 0.02 -2.53
CA ASP A 58 9.25 -0.25 -2.56
C ASP A 58 8.61 -0.06 -1.17
N LEU A 59 9.29 -0.54 -0.13
CA LEU A 59 8.84 -0.40 1.26
C LEU A 59 8.85 1.06 1.70
N GLU A 60 9.83 1.85 1.28
CA GLU A 60 9.89 3.28 1.57
C GLU A 60 8.74 4.04 0.88
N ASP A 61 8.49 3.75 -0.39
CA ASP A 61 7.40 4.36 -1.16
C ASP A 61 6.02 3.96 -0.61
N LEU A 62 5.86 2.70 -0.19
CA LEU A 62 4.66 2.23 0.50
C LEU A 62 4.47 2.94 1.86
N GLY A 63 5.54 3.09 2.64
CA GLY A 63 5.53 3.82 3.91
C GLY A 63 5.08 5.27 3.75
N LYS A 64 5.67 6.00 2.78
CA LYS A 64 5.27 7.40 2.46
C LYS A 64 3.81 7.51 2.07
N PHE A 65 3.31 6.55 1.27
CA PHE A 65 1.91 6.55 0.91
C PHE A 65 1.00 6.37 2.11
N LEU A 66 1.32 5.43 3.00
CA LEU A 66 0.56 5.22 4.23
C LEU A 66 0.56 6.48 5.09
N GLU A 67 1.70 7.14 5.29
CA GLU A 67 1.75 8.41 6.03
C GLU A 67 0.84 9.48 5.44
N VAL A 68 0.88 9.67 4.11
CA VAL A 68 0.07 10.69 3.42
C VAL A 68 -1.44 10.37 3.49
N HIS A 69 -1.80 9.09 3.48
CA HIS A 69 -3.20 8.68 3.35
C HIS A 69 -3.84 8.23 4.67
N GLN A 70 -3.06 7.93 5.72
CA GLN A 70 -3.57 7.53 7.04
C GLN A 70 -4.51 8.57 7.64
N PHE A 71 -4.19 9.86 7.50
CA PHE A 71 -5.07 10.94 7.96
C PHE A 71 -6.40 10.98 7.18
N LYS A 72 -6.35 10.79 5.86
CA LYS A 72 -7.56 10.75 5.00
C LYS A 72 -8.41 9.53 5.33
N ILE A 73 -7.79 8.37 5.53
CA ILE A 73 -8.44 7.13 5.98
C ILE A 73 -9.15 7.35 7.31
N LYS A 74 -8.48 7.98 8.27
CA LYS A 74 -9.03 8.26 9.59
C LYS A 74 -10.24 9.21 9.54
N LEU A 75 -10.09 10.37 8.90
CA LEU A 75 -11.18 11.34 8.72
C LEU A 75 -12.41 10.70 8.07
N LEU A 76 -12.18 9.90 7.04
CA LEU A 76 -13.25 9.29 6.27
C LEU A 76 -13.92 8.15 7.05
N SER A 77 -13.17 7.44 7.91
CA SER A 77 -13.73 6.49 8.87
C SER A 77 -14.61 7.17 9.93
N GLU A 78 -14.19 8.32 10.45
CA GLU A 78 -14.95 9.13 11.41
C GLU A 78 -16.29 9.61 10.79
N GLU A 79 -16.24 10.19 9.58
CA GLU A 79 -17.42 10.64 8.83
C GLU A 79 -18.42 9.50 8.50
N LEU A 80 -17.91 8.30 8.19
CA LEU A 80 -18.74 7.12 7.94
C LEU A 80 -19.36 6.55 9.22
N ARG A 81 -18.71 6.69 10.38
CA ARG A 81 -19.26 6.29 11.69
C ARG A 81 -20.35 7.26 12.16
N GLY A 82 -20.37 8.49 11.64
CA GLY A 82 -21.36 9.51 12.00
C GLY A 82 -21.13 10.12 13.38
N GLU A 83 -19.87 10.10 13.85
CA GLU A 83 -19.38 10.80 15.05
C GLU A 83 -19.02 12.25 14.72
#